data_AF-A0A9D4GDY4-F1
#
_entry.id   AF-A0A9D4GDY4-F1
#
_cell.length_a   1.000
_cell.length_b   1.000
_cell.length_c   1.000
_cell.angle_alpha   90.00
_cell.angle_beta   90.00
_cell.angle_gamma   90.00
#
_symmetry.space_group_name_H-M   'P 1'
#
loop_
_entity.id
_entity.type
_entity.pdbx_description
1 polymer ?
#
loop_
_entity_poly.entity_id
_entity_poly.type
_entity_poly.pdbx_seq_one_letter_code
_entity_poly.pdbx_strand_id
1 'polypeptide(L)' 'MNTSEGLFEDRQYQVDAAIVRIMKRCKSLEHYSLISMLTNQLKFPVKSADLKRRIESLIEREYMERDKDNPNLYNYVP' A
#
# COMPACT_ATOMS: atom_id res chain seq x y z
N MET A 1 3.52 -22.64 -20.66
CA MET A 1 2.67 -21.51 -20.23
C MET A 1 2.53 -21.63 -18.73
N ASN A 2 3.40 -20.95 -17.98
CA ASN A 2 3.50 -21.13 -16.53
C ASN A 2 2.47 -20.22 -15.85
N THR A 3 1.31 -20.78 -15.54
CA THR A 3 0.14 -20.09 -14.94
C THR A 3 0.39 -19.51 -13.54
N SER A 4 1.57 -19.70 -12.96
CA SER A 4 1.92 -19.26 -11.60
C SER A 4 2.50 -17.84 -11.52
N GLU A 5 3.17 -17.33 -12.55
CA GLU A 5 3.86 -16.02 -12.48
C GLU A 5 2.89 -14.84 -12.45
N GLY A 6 1.87 -14.85 -13.32
CA GLY A 6 0.86 -13.79 -13.35
C GLY A 6 0.03 -13.70 -12.06
N LEU A 7 -0.05 -14.77 -11.26
CA LEU A 7 -0.77 -14.76 -9.99
C LEU A 7 -0.06 -13.92 -8.91
N PHE A 8 1.27 -13.85 -8.95
CA PHE A 8 2.04 -13.04 -8.01
C PHE A 8 1.93 -11.56 -8.35
N GLU A 9 2.00 -11.22 -9.63
CA GLU A 9 1.79 -9.85 -10.11
C GLU A 9 0.38 -9.36 -9.81
N ASP A 10 -0.64 -10.18 -10.05
CA ASP A 10 -2.04 -9.83 -9.76
C ASP A 10 -2.23 -9.49 -8.27
N ARG A 11 -1.63 -10.26 -7.36
CA ARG A 11 -1.64 -9.95 -5.93
C ARG A 11 -0.95 -8.63 -5.60
N GLN A 12 0.17 -8.32 -6.25
CA GLN A 12 0.85 -7.03 -6.05
C GLN A 12 -0.03 -5.87 -6.50
N TYR A 13 -0.65 -5.98 -7.68
CA TYR A 13 -1.59 -4.96 -8.17
C TYR A 13 -2.80 -4.81 -7.24
N GLN A 14 -3.32 -5.91 -6.67
CA GLN A 14 -4.39 -5.85 -5.68
C GLN A 14 -3.98 -5.08 -4.41
N VAL A 15 -2.75 -5.28 -3.93
CA VAL A 15 -2.21 -4.53 -2.78
C VAL A 15 -2.09 -3.05 -3.12
N ASP A 16 -1.47 -2.70 -4.24
CA ASP A 16 -1.26 -1.31 -4.64
C ASP A 16 -2.60 -0.58 -4.81
N ALA A 17 -3.57 -1.23 -5.47
CA ALA A 17 -4.92 -0.70 -5.62
C ALA A 17 -5.67 -0.57 -4.29
N ALA A 18 -5.42 -1.46 -3.32
CA ALA A 18 -5.97 -1.34 -1.97
C ALA A 18 -5.38 -0.12 -1.24
N ILE A 19 -4.05 0.05 -1.29
CA ILE A 19 -3.35 1.19 -0.66
C ILE A 19 -3.89 2.51 -1.22
N VAL A 20 -3.91 2.66 -2.55
CA VAL A 20 -4.38 3.90 -3.20
C VAL A 20 -5.84 4.18 -2.86
N ARG A 21 -6.72 3.17 -2.82
CA ARG A 21 -8.13 3.35 -2.43
C ARG A 21 -8.28 3.84 -0.98
N ILE A 22 -7.53 3.24 -0.05
CA ILE A 22 -7.56 3.64 1.36
C ILE A 22 -7.05 5.07 1.52
N MET A 23 -5.89 5.37 0.94
CA MET A 23 -5.25 6.69 1.03
C MET A 23 -6.11 7.78 0.39
N LYS A 24 -6.70 7.51 -0.78
CA LYS A 24 -7.59 8.45 -1.47
C LYS A 24 -8.81 8.82 -0.62
N ARG A 25 -9.33 7.88 0.19
CA ARG A 25 -10.47 8.08 1.10
C ARG A 25 -10.07 8.82 2.37
N CYS A 26 -8.98 8.41 3.02
CA CYS A 26 -8.57 8.96 4.32
C CYS A 26 -7.78 10.26 4.22
N LYS A 27 -7.16 10.56 3.07
CA LYS A 27 -6.28 11.71 2.78
C LYS A 27 -4.97 11.72 3.56
N SER A 28 -4.98 11.38 4.83
CA SER A 28 -3.81 11.18 5.67
C SER A 28 -4.02 9.97 6.57
N LEU A 29 -2.96 9.19 6.78
CA LEU A 29 -3.06 7.96 7.56
C LEU A 29 -1.71 7.52 8.13
N GLU A 30 -1.70 7.08 9.38
CA GLU A 30 -0.51 6.50 10.00
C GLU A 30 -0.21 5.09 9.47
N HIS A 31 1.06 4.72 9.51
CA HIS A 31 1.56 3.43 9.06
C HIS A 31 0.80 2.25 9.67
N TYR A 32 0.64 2.23 11.00
CA TYR A 32 -0.04 1.13 11.68
C TYR A 32 -1.50 0.98 11.23
N SER A 33 -2.20 2.11 11.11
CA SER A 33 -3.59 2.17 10.62
C SER A 33 -3.70 1.71 9.17
N LEU A 34 -2.74 2.08 8.31
CA LEU A 34 -2.68 1.64 6.92
C LEU A 34 -2.56 0.13 6.83
N ILE A 35 -1.60 -0.44 7.56
CA ILE A 35 -1.36 -1.88 7.59
C ILE A 35 -2.59 -2.62 8.14
N SER A 36 -3.20 -2.13 9.23
CA SER A 36 -4.41 -2.71 9.79
C SER A 36 -5.55 -2.78 8.76
N MET A 37 -5.82 -1.67 8.06
CA MET A 37 -6.86 -1.63 7.02
C MET A 37 -6.53 -2.54 5.83
N LEU A 38 -5.28 -2.60 5.40
CA LEU A 38 -4.83 -3.52 4.34
C LEU A 38 -5.02 -4.97 4.75
N THR A 39 -4.62 -5.35 5.98
CA THR A 39 -4.80 -6.72 6.48
C THR A 39 -6.26 -7.12 6.59
N ASN A 40 -7.16 -6.16 6.85
CA ASN A 40 -8.60 -6.41 6.87
C ASN A 40 -9.20 -6.52 5.45
N GLN A 41 -8.65 -5.81 4.47
CA GLN A 41 -9.15 -5.82 3.09
C GLN A 41 -8.60 -7.00 2.27
N LEU A 42 -7.36 -7.40 2.51
CA LEU A 42 -6.67 -8.46 1.77
C LEU A 42 -7.05 -9.82 2.35
N LYS A 43 -7.62 -10.69 1.52
CA LYS A 43 -8.03 -12.06 1.92
C LYS A 43 -6.88 -13.07 1.92
N PHE A 44 -5.64 -12.61 1.81
CA PHE A 44 -4.45 -13.45 1.73
C PHE A 44 -3.34 -12.91 2.62
N PRO A 45 -2.46 -13.79 3.14
CA PRO A 45 -1.35 -13.36 3.98
C PRO A 45 -0.34 -12.58 3.15
N VAL A 46 -0.05 -11.34 3.57
CA VAL A 46 1.01 -10.50 2.99
C VAL A 46 2.07 -10.23 4.05
N LYS A 47 3.33 -10.34 3.67
CA LYS A 47 4.44 -10.03 4.57
C LYS A 47 4.56 -8.51 4.73
N SER A 48 4.83 -8.06 5.94
CA SER A 48 5.03 -6.62 6.23
C SER A 48 6.17 -6.02 5.40
N ALA A 49 7.18 -6.81 5.05
CA ALA A 49 8.29 -6.38 4.17
C ALA A 49 7.81 -6.03 2.74
N ASP A 50 6.86 -6.81 2.20
CA ASP A 50 6.31 -6.55 0.86
C ASP A 50 5.41 -5.32 0.88
N LEU A 51 4.57 -5.16 1.92
CA LEU A 51 3.75 -3.95 2.10
C LEU A 51 4.61 -2.68 2.18
N LYS A 52 5.71 -2.72 2.96
CA LYS A 52 6.65 -1.60 3.04
C LYS A 52 7.23 -1.25 1.67
N ARG A 53 7.69 -2.23 0.89
CA ARG A 53 8.19 -2.00 -0.47
C ARG A 53 7.14 -1.38 -1.39
N ARG A 54 5.88 -1.81 -1.28
CA ARG A 54 4.78 -1.24 -2.08
C ARG A 54 4.51 0.21 -1.71
N ILE A 55 4.48 0.53 -0.41
CA ILE A 55 4.30 1.90 0.08
C ILE A 55 5.44 2.81 -0.44
N GLU A 56 6.69 2.38 -0.36
CA GLU A 56 7.82 3.16 -0.90
C GLU A 56 7.65 3.41 -2.40
N SER A 57 7.30 2.38 -3.18
CA SER A 57 7.09 2.52 -4.62
C SER A 57 5.94 3.48 -4.95
N LEU A 58 4.88 3.52 -4.13
CA LEU A 58 3.78 4.47 -4.31
C LEU A 58 4.18 5.90 -3.94
N ILE A 59 5.11 6.08 -3.00
CA ILE A 59 5.69 7.39 -2.69
C ILE A 59 6.59 7.86 -3.84
N GLU A 60 7.47 6.99 -4.36
CA GLU A 60 8.32 7.29 -5.50
C GLU A 60 7.52 7.65 -6.77
N ARG A 61 6.32 7.09 -6.91
CA ARG A 61 5.39 7.37 -8.00
C ARG A 61 4.46 8.55 -7.73
N GLU A 62 4.71 9.31 -6.67
CA GLU A 62 3.96 10.53 -6.31
C GLU A 62 2.47 10.28 -6.05
N TYR A 63 2.06 9.06 -5.65
CA TYR A 63 0.69 8.79 -5.19
C TYR A 63 0.51 9.12 -3.70
N MET A 64 1.62 9.14 -2.96
CA MET A 64 1.67 9.38 -1.53
C MET A 64 2.93 10.16 -1.19
N GLU A 65 2.90 10.88 -0.08
CA GLU A 65 4.09 11.50 0.51
C GLU A 65 4.17 11.16 1.98
N ARG A 66 5.39 11.16 2.53
CA ARG A 66 5.58 11.11 3.99
C ARG A 66 5.51 12.52 4.53
N ASP A 67 4.87 12.64 5.69
CA ASP A 67 4.84 13.91 6.40
C ASP A 67 6.26 14.34 6.83
N LYS A 68 6.50 15.66 6.84
CA LYS A 68 7.82 16.23 7.15
C LYS A 68 8.16 16.13 8.63
N ASP A 69 7.14 16.18 9.49
CA ASP A 69 7.28 16.16 10.93
C ASP A 69 7.15 14.74 11.49
N ASN A 70 6.34 13.89 10.84
CA ASN A 70 6.13 12.50 11.27
C ASN A 70 6.34 11.48 10.13
N PRO A 71 7.47 10.73 10.11
CA PRO A 71 7.72 9.74 9.06
C PRO A 71 6.76 8.54 9.06
N ASN A 72 5.95 8.38 10.12
CA ASN A 72 4.92 7.35 10.19
C ASN A 72 3.58 7.81 9.62
N LEU A 73 3.43 9.10 9.30
CA LEU A 73 2.22 9.64 8.69
C LEU A 73 2.41 9.73 7.18
N TYR A 74 1.47 9.15 6.44
CA TYR A 74 1.42 9.24 4.99
C TYR A 74 0.28 10.17 4.58
N ASN A 75 0.52 11.00 3.57
CA ASN A 75 -0.48 11.85 2.96
C ASN A 75 -0.71 11.40 1.50
N TYR A 76 -1.96 11.46 1.05
CA TYR A 76 -2.33 11.13 -0.32
C TYR A 76 -2.07 12.32 -1.25
N VAL A 77 -1.39 12.06 -2.36
CA VAL A 77 -1.10 13.04 -3.39
C VAL A 77 -2.07 12.82 -4.56
N PRO A 78 -2.92 13.80 -4.89
CA PRO A 78 -3.91 13.69 -5.97
C PRO A 78 -3.34 13.85 -7.37
#